data_AF-A0A535C9F5-F1
#
_entry.id   AF-A0A535C9F5-F1
#
_cell.length_a   1.000
_cell.length_b   1.000
_cell.length_c   1.000
_cell.angle_alpha   90.00
_cell.angle_beta   90.00
_cell.angle_gamma   90.00
#
_symmetry.space_group_name_H-M   'P 1'
#
loop_
_entity.id
_entity.type
_entity.pdbx_description
1 polymer ?
#
loop_
_entity_poly.entity_id
_entity_poly.type
_entity_poly.pdbx_seq_one_letter_code
_entity_poly.pdbx_strand_id
1 'polypeptide(L)'
;MLKNDAAHNDQAPTNVALPSQQARGVEIADALPMRLQVLDLARHMVIAPDDKRYVVATFDDTRLGRGYVTAVYPQQNGYLTLVRLMLAEFSSATPNEAIKRHMSVVQAIQQGRLKEFSKKV
;
A
#
# COMPACT_ATOMS: atom_id res chain seq x y z
N MET A 1 30.15 58.38 2.43
CA MET A 1 29.77 57.34 1.44
C MET A 1 30.42 56.04 1.92
N LEU A 2 29.77 55.31 2.83
CA LEU A 2 28.74 54.26 2.66
C LEU A 2 29.39 52.87 2.72
N LYS A 3 29.15 52.21 3.86
CA LYS A 3 29.60 50.87 4.24
C LYS A 3 28.97 49.84 3.30
N ASN A 4 29.78 48.98 2.69
CA ASN A 4 29.28 47.79 2.01
C ASN A 4 29.23 46.64 3.01
N ASP A 5 28.09 46.51 3.69
CA ASP A 5 27.75 45.33 4.48
C ASP A 5 27.41 44.17 3.54
N ALA A 6 28.14 43.07 3.70
CA ALA A 6 27.88 41.80 3.04
C ALA A 6 26.58 41.20 3.60
N ALA A 7 25.49 41.28 2.83
CA ALA A 7 24.26 40.52 3.10
C ALA A 7 24.24 39.26 2.24
N HIS A 8 24.63 38.16 2.87
CA HIS A 8 24.50 36.79 2.40
C HIS A 8 23.01 36.47 2.20
N ASN A 9 22.53 36.51 0.96
CA ASN A 9 21.15 36.15 0.65
C ASN A 9 21.08 34.65 0.32
N ASP A 10 21.20 33.82 1.36
CA ASP A 10 20.83 32.41 1.33
C ASP A 10 19.31 32.29 1.29
N GLN A 11 18.71 32.59 0.15
CA GLN A 11 17.35 32.15 -0.15
C GLN A 11 17.39 30.66 -0.46
N ALA A 12 17.30 29.87 0.60
CA ALA A 12 16.97 28.46 0.55
C ALA A 12 15.78 28.26 -0.42
N PRO A 13 15.85 27.29 -1.36
CA PRO A 13 14.73 27.03 -2.24
C PRO A 13 13.53 26.68 -1.38
N THR A 14 12.49 27.49 -1.54
CA THR A 14 11.21 27.31 -0.88
C THR A 14 10.74 25.91 -1.26
N ASN A 15 10.75 24.99 -0.29
CA ASN A 15 10.17 23.67 -0.43
C ASN A 15 8.72 23.90 -0.86
N VAL A 16 8.45 23.78 -2.15
CA VAL A 16 7.11 23.61 -2.67
C VAL A 16 6.72 22.23 -2.18
N ALA A 17 6.17 22.19 -0.96
CA ALA A 17 5.49 21.03 -0.46
C ALA A 17 4.35 20.79 -1.45
N LEU A 18 4.60 19.88 -2.40
CA LEU A 18 3.54 19.21 -3.14
C LEU A 18 2.50 18.84 -2.08
N PRO A 19 1.21 19.18 -2.27
CA PRO A 19 0.20 18.73 -1.34
C PRO A 19 0.32 17.22 -1.32
N SER A 20 0.87 16.68 -0.23
CA SER A 20 0.73 15.28 0.05
C SER A 20 -0.77 15.15 0.24
N GLN A 21 -1.44 14.71 -0.84
CA GLN A 21 -2.71 14.04 -0.70
C GLN A 21 -2.41 12.97 0.34
N GLN A 22 -2.71 13.29 1.60
CA GLN A 22 -2.93 12.31 2.63
C GLN A 22 -4.10 11.52 2.09
N ALA A 23 -3.79 10.57 1.20
CA ALA A 23 -4.69 9.59 0.70
C ALA A 23 -5.18 8.89 1.96
N ARG A 24 -6.35 9.32 2.44
CA ARG A 24 -7.12 8.57 3.41
C ARG A 24 -7.43 7.26 2.71
N GLY A 25 -6.50 6.30 2.86
CA GLY A 25 -6.72 4.94 2.45
C GLY A 25 -8.00 4.45 3.11
N VAL A 26 -8.70 3.55 2.44
CA VAL A 26 -9.91 2.92 2.98
C VAL A 26 -9.62 2.40 4.39
N GLU A 27 -10.40 2.82 5.38
CA GLU A 27 -10.27 2.27 6.74
C GLU A 27 -11.02 0.94 6.83
N ILE A 28 -10.37 -0.06 7.43
CA ILE A 28 -10.96 -1.38 7.63
C ILE A 28 -10.75 -1.76 9.10
N ALA A 29 -11.83 -2.13 9.80
CA ALA A 29 -11.77 -2.57 11.19
C ALA A 29 -10.80 -3.75 11.34
N ASP A 30 -9.99 -3.75 12.39
CA ASP A 30 -9.01 -4.80 12.71
C ASP A 30 -7.96 -5.07 11.60
N ALA A 31 -7.73 -4.09 10.73
CA ALA A 31 -6.65 -4.09 9.75
C ALA A 31 -5.86 -2.78 9.86
N LEU A 32 -4.54 -2.88 10.03
CA LEU A 32 -3.70 -1.72 10.25
C LEU A 32 -3.36 -1.07 8.90
N PRO A 33 -3.74 0.20 8.65
CA PRO A 33 -3.37 0.88 7.43
C PRO A 33 -1.85 1.06 7.37
N MET A 34 -1.30 0.92 6.17
CA MET A 34 0.12 1.12 5.91
C MET A 34 0.34 2.34 5.03
N ARG A 35 1.55 2.91 5.10
CA ARG A 35 1.97 3.97 4.18
C ARG A 35 1.84 3.49 2.73
N LEU A 36 1.06 4.20 1.94
CA LEU A 36 0.88 3.96 0.52
C LEU A 36 2.15 4.33 -0.26
N GLN A 37 2.50 3.50 -1.24
CA GLN A 37 3.46 3.83 -2.30
C GLN A 37 2.73 4.55 -3.44
N VAL A 38 3.49 5.11 -4.38
CA VAL A 38 2.98 6.00 -5.44
C VAL A 38 1.81 5.40 -6.23
N LEU A 39 1.83 4.09 -6.47
CA LEU A 39 0.79 3.40 -7.24
C LEU A 39 -0.23 2.66 -6.37
N ASP A 40 -0.06 2.65 -5.04
CA ASP A 40 -0.99 1.97 -4.16
C ASP A 40 -2.30 2.74 -4.06
N LEU A 41 -3.41 2.04 -4.25
CA LEU A 41 -4.76 2.49 -3.91
C LEU A 41 -5.11 2.20 -2.45
N ALA A 42 -4.63 1.07 -1.92
CA ALA A 42 -4.84 0.67 -0.54
C ALA A 42 -3.75 -0.31 -0.08
N ARG A 43 -3.35 -0.23 1.19
CA ARG A 43 -2.42 -1.18 1.79
C ARG A 43 -2.71 -1.38 3.27
N HIS A 44 -2.90 -2.63 3.67
CA HIS A 44 -3.19 -2.99 5.07
C HIS A 44 -2.35 -4.17 5.51
N MET A 45 -1.92 -4.12 6.78
CA MET A 45 -1.47 -5.29 7.51
C MET A 45 -2.68 -5.92 8.21
N VAL A 46 -2.88 -7.21 8.00
CA VAL A 46 -3.99 -7.99 8.52
C VAL A 46 -3.43 -9.13 9.36
N ILE A 47 -3.97 -9.30 10.56
CA ILE A 47 -3.64 -10.42 11.45
C ILE A 47 -4.76 -11.46 11.29
N ALA A 48 -4.40 -12.66 10.87
CA ALA A 48 -5.33 -13.78 10.79
C ALA A 48 -5.56 -14.41 12.17
N PRO A 49 -6.62 -15.23 12.36
CA PRO A 49 -6.89 -15.91 13.63
C PRO A 49 -5.78 -16.85 14.12
N ASP A 50 -4.87 -17.28 13.24
CA ASP A 50 -3.70 -18.10 13.57
C ASP A 50 -2.45 -17.26 13.89
N ASP A 51 -2.64 -15.98 14.23
CA ASP A 51 -1.63 -14.94 14.51
C ASP A 51 -0.65 -14.66 13.37
N LYS A 52 -0.85 -15.27 12.19
CA LYS A 52 -0.06 -14.96 11.01
C LYS A 52 -0.44 -13.60 10.47
N ARG A 53 0.59 -12.86 10.07
CA ARG A 53 0.44 -11.52 9.52
C ARG A 53 0.56 -11.56 8.01
N TYR A 54 -0.32 -10.82 7.36
CA TYR A 54 -0.34 -10.65 5.92
C TYR A 54 -0.39 -9.17 5.59
N VAL A 55 0.22 -8.80 4.47
CA VAL A 55 0.00 -7.50 3.85
C VAL A 55 -0.83 -7.69 2.61
N VAL A 56 -1.96 -6.97 2.57
CA VAL A 56 -2.81 -6.84 1.39
C VAL A 56 -2.47 -5.51 0.77
N ALA A 57 -2.06 -5.51 -0.49
CA ALA A 57 -1.79 -4.30 -1.26
C ALA A 57 -2.64 -4.30 -2.52
N THR A 58 -3.28 -3.17 -2.80
CA THR A 58 -3.95 -2.91 -4.07
C THR A 58 -3.27 -1.75 -4.77
N PHE A 59 -2.88 -1.93 -6.03
CA PHE A 59 -2.13 -0.93 -6.79
C PHE A 59 -2.53 -0.89 -8.26
N ASP A 60 -2.27 0.25 -8.90
CA ASP A 60 -2.45 0.44 -10.34
C ASP A 60 -1.29 -0.17 -11.12
N ASP A 61 -1.59 -1.20 -11.92
CA ASP A 61 -0.66 -1.90 -12.79
C ASP A 61 -1.13 -1.85 -14.27
N THR A 62 -1.94 -0.83 -14.61
CA THR A 62 -2.53 -0.64 -15.95
C THR A 62 -1.45 -0.41 -17.01
N ARG A 63 -0.34 0.24 -16.64
CA ARG A 63 0.79 0.50 -17.54
C ARG A 63 1.51 -0.77 -18.00
N LEU A 64 1.38 -1.87 -17.24
CA LEU A 64 1.89 -3.19 -17.62
C LEU A 64 0.79 -4.09 -18.20
N GLY A 65 -0.41 -3.56 -18.46
CA GLY A 65 -1.53 -4.30 -19.05
C GLY A 65 -2.26 -5.23 -18.06
N ARG A 66 -2.03 -5.10 -16.75
CA ARG A 66 -2.56 -6.01 -15.72
C ARG A 66 -3.79 -5.47 -14.99
N GLY A 67 -4.19 -4.23 -15.30
CA GLY A 67 -5.28 -3.54 -14.64
C GLY A 67 -4.91 -3.12 -13.22
N TYR A 68 -5.87 -3.17 -12.30
CA TYR A 68 -5.63 -2.92 -10.88
C TYR A 68 -5.43 -4.25 -10.16
N VAL A 69 -4.32 -4.39 -9.45
CA VAL A 69 -3.91 -5.65 -8.84
C VAL A 69 -4.11 -5.58 -7.34
N THR A 70 -4.77 -6.60 -6.76
CA THR A 70 -4.79 -6.87 -5.31
C THR A 70 -3.95 -8.10 -5.03
N ALA A 71 -2.90 -7.94 -4.23
CA ALA A 71 -1.96 -9.00 -3.88
C ALA A 71 -1.86 -9.22 -2.37
N VAL A 72 -1.64 -10.47 -1.98
CA VAL A 72 -1.46 -10.88 -0.57
C VAL A 72 -0.04 -11.39 -0.37
N TYR A 73 0.66 -10.82 0.61
CA TYR A 73 2.02 -11.19 0.97
C TYR A 73 2.07 -11.66 2.43
N PRO A 74 2.72 -12.79 2.76
CA PRO A 74 2.98 -13.16 4.13
C PRO A 74 4.04 -12.21 4.71
N GLN A 75 3.79 -11.69 5.90
CA GLN A 75 4.77 -10.88 6.60
C GLN A 75 5.60 -11.76 7.54
N GLN A 76 6.82 -12.10 7.10
CA GLN A 76 7.81 -12.79 7.92
C GLN A 76 8.80 -11.77 8.51
N ASN A 77 9.14 -11.94 9.81
CA ASN A 77 10.26 -11.28 10.50
C ASN A 77 10.50 -9.79 10.15
N GLY A 78 9.50 -8.93 10.29
CA GLY A 78 9.71 -7.47 10.23
C GLY A 78 9.93 -6.86 8.84
N TYR A 79 9.35 -7.44 7.78
CA TYR A 79 9.37 -6.86 6.42
C TYR A 79 10.75 -6.79 5.73
N LEU A 80 11.73 -7.56 6.24
CA LEU A 80 13.08 -7.72 5.65
C LEU A 80 13.13 -8.90 4.67
N THR A 81 12.26 -8.91 3.66
CA THR A 81 12.29 -9.94 2.60
C THR A 81 12.83 -9.36 1.30
N LEU A 82 13.93 -9.94 0.81
CA LEU A 82 14.50 -9.65 -0.51
C LEU A 82 13.53 -10.01 -1.65
N VAL A 83 12.61 -10.94 -1.40
CA VAL A 83 11.58 -11.38 -2.34
C VAL A 83 10.24 -11.42 -1.63
N ARG A 84 9.23 -10.74 -2.20
CA ARG A 84 7.85 -10.82 -1.74
C ARG A 84 7.18 -12.05 -2.36
N LEU A 85 7.08 -13.14 -1.60
CA LEU A 85 6.37 -14.32 -2.06
C LEU A 85 4.87 -14.07 -2.01
N MET A 86 4.24 -13.93 -3.17
CA MET A 86 2.81 -13.64 -3.28
C MET A 86 2.01 -14.92 -3.09
N LEU A 87 1.07 -14.92 -2.14
CA LEU A 87 0.19 -16.07 -1.87
C LEU A 87 -1.05 -16.08 -2.76
N ALA A 88 -1.55 -14.90 -3.10
CA ALA A 88 -2.73 -14.73 -3.94
C ALA A 88 -2.65 -13.40 -4.69
N GLU A 89 -3.26 -13.38 -5.87
CA GLU A 89 -3.34 -12.21 -6.73
C GLU A 89 -4.68 -12.15 -7.46
N PHE A 90 -5.22 -10.95 -7.59
CA PHE A 90 -6.45 -10.67 -8.31
C PHE A 90 -6.31 -9.41 -9.16
N SER A 91 -6.71 -9.48 -10.42
CA SER A 91 -6.86 -8.31 -11.29
C SER A 91 -8.28 -7.78 -11.26
N SER A 92 -8.44 -6.46 -11.34
CA SER A 92 -9.70 -5.75 -11.48
C SER A 92 -9.59 -4.73 -12.62
N ALA A 93 -10.70 -4.46 -13.32
CA ALA A 93 -10.71 -3.53 -14.45
C ALA A 93 -10.74 -2.07 -13.99
N THR A 94 -11.34 -1.81 -12.82
CA THR A 94 -11.51 -0.45 -12.28
C THR A 94 -10.93 -0.31 -10.87
N PRO A 95 -10.57 0.93 -10.44
CA PRO A 95 -10.11 1.17 -9.07
C PRO A 95 -11.14 0.76 -8.02
N ASN A 96 -12.43 1.03 -8.28
CA ASN A 96 -13.52 0.74 -7.34
C ASN A 96 -13.71 -0.76 -7.13
N GLU A 97 -13.62 -1.56 -8.19
CA GLU A 97 -13.62 -3.02 -8.10
C GLU A 97 -12.42 -3.53 -7.29
N ALA A 98 -11.24 -2.95 -7.54
CA ALA A 98 -10.01 -3.32 -6.84
C ALA A 98 -10.08 -3.01 -5.33
N ILE A 99 -10.71 -1.89 -4.96
CA ILE A 99 -10.97 -1.56 -3.56
C ILE A 99 -11.98 -2.52 -2.92
N LYS A 100 -13.10 -2.83 -3.59
CA LYS A 100 -14.05 -3.83 -3.08
C LYS A 100 -13.39 -5.20 -2.91
N ARG A 101 -12.54 -5.59 -3.87
CA ARG A 101 -11.73 -6.81 -3.78
C ARG A 101 -10.78 -6.76 -2.59
N HIS A 102 -10.08 -5.65 -2.39
CA HIS A 102 -9.19 -5.43 -1.25
C HIS A 102 -9.91 -5.69 0.07
N MET A 103 -11.06 -5.05 0.30
CA MET A 103 -11.85 -5.20 1.52
C MET A 103 -12.30 -6.65 1.72
N SER A 104 -12.78 -7.30 0.66
CA SER A 104 -13.19 -8.71 0.70
C SER A 104 -12.04 -9.66 1.08
N VAL A 105 -10.84 -9.42 0.53
CA VAL A 105 -9.64 -10.21 0.85
C VAL A 105 -9.19 -9.98 2.29
N VAL A 106 -9.17 -8.74 2.77
CA VAL A 106 -8.85 -8.41 4.17
C VAL A 106 -9.82 -9.14 5.11
N GLN A 107 -11.12 -9.02 4.87
CA GLN A 107 -12.15 -9.68 5.68
C GLN A 107 -11.98 -11.20 5.68
N ALA A 108 -11.67 -11.81 4.54
CA ALA A 108 -11.47 -13.24 4.48
C ALA A 108 -10.20 -13.70 5.23
N ILE A 109 -9.13 -12.91 5.23
CA ILE A 109 -7.94 -13.19 6.06
C ILE A 109 -8.30 -13.11 7.55
N GLN A 110 -9.02 -12.07 7.96
CA GLN A 110 -9.50 -11.91 9.36
C GLN A 110 -10.38 -13.08 9.81
N GLN A 111 -11.09 -13.72 8.88
CA GLN A 111 -11.91 -14.90 9.14
C GLN A 111 -11.16 -16.23 9.02
N GLY A 112 -9.85 -16.22 8.76
CA GLY A 112 -9.04 -17.44 8.58
C GLY A 112 -9.30 -18.16 7.25
N ARG A 113 -9.94 -17.50 6.29
CA ARG A 113 -10.40 -18.05 5.00
C ARG A 113 -9.45 -17.77 3.84
N LEU A 114 -8.20 -17.40 4.11
CA LEU A 114 -7.20 -17.12 3.06
C LEU A 114 -6.96 -18.30 2.12
N LYS A 115 -7.11 -19.55 2.61
CA LYS A 115 -6.95 -20.77 1.81
C LYS A 115 -7.95 -20.88 0.66
N GLU A 116 -9.07 -20.16 0.71
CA GLU A 116 -10.03 -20.08 -0.40
C GLU A 116 -9.42 -19.43 -1.66
N PHE A 117 -8.31 -18.69 -1.50
CA PHE A 117 -7.66 -17.92 -2.56
C PHE A 117 -6.30 -18.44 -2.98
N SER A 118 -5.69 -19.35 -2.22
CA SER A 118 -4.43 -19.96 -2.62
C SER A 118 -4.66 -20.85 -3.83
N LYS A 119 -4.00 -20.54 -4.96
CA LYS A 119 -3.92 -21.49 -6.07
C LYS A 119 -3.28 -22.76 -5.52
N LYS A 120 -3.94 -23.91 -5.70
CA LYS A 120 -3.28 -25.21 -5.59
C LYS A 120 -2.15 -25.20 -6.63
N VAL A 121 -0.91 -25.19 -6.16
CA VAL A 121 0.26 -25.49 -6.98
C VAL A 121 0.33 -27.00 -7.14
#